data_AF-A0A1H5STY9-F1
#
_entry.id   AF-A0A1H5STY9-F1
#
_cell.length_a   1.000
_cell.length_b   1.000
_cell.length_c   1.000
_cell.angle_alpha   90.00
_cell.angle_beta   90.00
_cell.angle_gamma   90.00
#
_symmetry.space_group_name_H-M   'P 1'
#
loop_
_entity.id
_entity.type
_entity.pdbx_description
1 polymer ?
#
loop_
_entity_poly.entity_id
_entity_poly.type
_entity_poly.pdbx_seq_one_letter_code
_entity_poly.pdbx_strand_id
1 'polypeptide(L)'
;MDELDLLSRLRPDTPEPDPAVLAGHRTALLNGAGVRRRRWPVPRLAVGVAALALIGVVTAVVVLPVPGTPTAPPPAPVAPAFSSPGVVLANAANAVASTPAGRGDWTYLSTVIVLEDAGRHVIRTETWQKVDGTEALVRTDRNGVVDEIKPTTLDLGPPSLYNPTYQYLTTLPTDPTALRAEIYAQVQAHFDRSGPGAAQLYTVDQLVFQMISGLVSGAAPPELKAALYRVAATIPDVEFVDDVTDAVGRNGIGVARTVNNAGDRTVLMFDRSTFQVLGVLGVVHDGRTDADAVLSSGLVADVGQRP
;
A
#
# COMPACT_ATOMS: atom_id res chain seq x y z
N MET A 1 12.41 5.48 40.77
CA MET A 1 11.00 5.05 40.83
C MET A 1 10.78 4.26 39.56
N ASP A 2 10.50 2.96 39.68
CA ASP A 2 10.47 2.01 38.56
C ASP A 2 9.10 2.10 37.84
N GLU A 3 9.09 2.00 36.51
CA GLU A 3 7.88 2.12 35.68
C GLU A 3 6.88 0.99 35.96
N LEU A 4 7.38 -0.17 36.41
CA LEU A 4 6.56 -1.31 36.84
C LEU A 4 5.78 -1.05 38.14
N ASP A 5 6.34 -0.23 39.03
CA ASP A 5 5.71 0.17 40.29
C ASP A 5 4.57 1.18 40.09
N LEU A 6 4.55 1.85 38.93
CA LEU A 6 3.53 2.82 38.55
C LEU A 6 2.32 2.12 37.89
N LEU A 7 2.59 1.04 37.14
CA LEU A 7 1.55 0.22 36.51
C LEU A 7 0.79 -0.66 37.52
N SER A 8 1.45 -1.18 38.55
CA SER A 8 0.82 -2.00 39.59
C SER A 8 -0.14 -1.21 40.50
N ARG A 9 0.06 0.10 40.62
CA ARG A 9 -0.86 1.00 41.36
C ARG A 9 -2.10 1.41 40.58
N LEU A 10 -2.06 1.31 39.24
CA LEU A 10 -3.16 1.70 38.35
C LEU A 10 -4.18 0.58 38.10
N ARG A 11 -3.89 -0.67 38.49
CA ARG A 11 -4.81 -1.81 38.39
C ARG A 11 -4.67 -2.79 39.56
N PRO A 12 -5.21 -2.46 40.75
CA PRO A 12 -5.22 -3.39 41.88
C PRO A 12 -6.08 -4.65 41.65
N ASP A 13 -7.05 -4.60 40.72
CA ASP A 13 -8.09 -5.63 40.58
C ASP A 13 -8.02 -6.47 39.29
N THR A 14 -6.83 -6.65 38.70
CA THR A 14 -6.70 -7.61 37.58
C THR A 14 -6.49 -9.01 38.14
N PRO A 15 -7.45 -9.95 37.99
CA PRO A 15 -7.24 -11.32 38.44
C PRO A 15 -6.06 -11.93 37.67
N GLU A 16 -5.18 -12.63 38.38
CA GLU A 16 -4.07 -13.34 37.75
C GLU A 16 -4.62 -14.33 36.71
N PRO A 17 -4.05 -14.38 35.49
CA PRO A 17 -4.49 -15.31 34.46
C PRO A 17 -4.38 -16.75 34.95
N ASP A 18 -5.36 -17.58 34.57
CA ASP A 18 -5.42 -18.99 34.93
C ASP A 18 -4.07 -19.69 34.62
N PRO A 19 -3.40 -20.28 35.64
CA PRO A 19 -2.14 -20.98 35.46
C PRO A 19 -2.19 -22.08 34.38
N ALA A 20 -3.36 -22.67 34.11
CA ALA A 20 -3.54 -23.66 33.06
C ALA A 20 -3.45 -23.06 31.65
N VAL A 21 -3.95 -21.82 31.48
CA VAL A 21 -3.85 -21.06 30.21
C VAL A 21 -2.40 -20.63 29.98
N LEU A 22 -1.71 -20.14 31.02
CA LEU A 22 -0.29 -19.79 30.95
C LEU A 22 0.59 -21.02 30.67
N ALA A 23 0.28 -22.18 31.25
CA ALA A 23 0.97 -23.44 30.96
C ALA A 23 0.78 -23.86 29.49
N GLY A 24 -0.43 -23.72 28.94
CA GLY A 24 -0.73 -24.02 27.54
C GLY A 24 0.07 -23.18 26.54
N HIS A 25 0.17 -21.87 26.77
CA HIS A 25 0.99 -20.96 25.95
C HIS A 25 2.49 -21.21 26.12
N ARG A 26 2.93 -21.60 27.32
CA ARG A 26 4.34 -21.97 27.57
C ARG A 26 4.73 -23.26 26.84
N THR A 27 3.84 -24.25 26.77
CA THR A 27 4.08 -25.46 25.97
C THR A 27 4.08 -25.20 24.46
N ALA A 28 3.28 -24.24 23.97
CA ALA A 28 3.29 -23.84 22.56
C ALA A 28 4.61 -23.15 22.15
N LEU A 29 5.16 -22.31 23.03
CA LEU A 29 6.46 -21.65 22.83
C LEU A 29 7.65 -22.62 22.93
N LEU A 30 7.55 -23.65 23.79
CA LEU A 30 8.60 -24.67 23.93
C LEU A 30 8.56 -25.71 22.79
N ASN A 31 7.37 -26.01 22.25
CA ASN A 31 7.22 -26.95 21.13
C ASN A 31 7.49 -26.32 19.74
N GLY A 32 7.47 -24.98 19.63
CA GLY A 32 7.93 -24.25 18.45
C GLY A 32 9.47 -24.08 18.38
N ALA A 33 10.20 -24.41 19.45
CA ALA A 33 11.65 -24.24 19.53
C ALA A 33 12.41 -25.52 19.16
N GLY A 34 12.20 -26.01 17.94
CA GLY A 34 12.90 -27.17 17.37
C GLY A 34 14.21 -26.83 16.63
N VAL A 35 15.05 -25.92 17.14
CA VAL A 35 16.38 -25.69 16.53
C VAL A 35 17.38 -26.71 17.07
N ARG A 36 17.66 -27.76 16.29
CA ARG A 36 18.82 -28.64 16.48
C ARG A 36 20.11 -27.82 16.35
N ARG A 37 20.71 -27.44 17.48
CA ARG A 37 22.04 -26.83 17.55
C ARG A 37 23.12 -27.84 17.15
N ARG A 38 23.60 -27.77 15.91
CA ARG A 38 24.88 -28.37 15.52
C ARG A 38 26.00 -27.36 15.79
N ARG A 39 26.70 -27.52 16.90
CA ARG A 39 27.90 -26.74 17.27
C ARG A 39 29.05 -27.16 16.35
N TRP A 40 29.73 -26.21 15.70
CA TRP A 40 31.14 -26.29 15.26
C TRP A 40 31.80 -24.90 15.39
N PRO A 41 33.12 -24.82 15.61
CA PRO A 41 33.77 -23.65 16.21
C PRO A 41 34.11 -22.56 15.19
N VAL A 42 33.95 -21.31 15.62
CA VAL A 42 34.41 -20.09 14.93
C VAL A 42 35.89 -19.82 15.21
N PRO A 43 36.66 -19.33 14.23
CA PRO A 43 37.70 -18.35 14.48
C PRO A 43 37.21 -16.93 14.18
N ARG A 44 37.62 -16.03 15.06
CA ARG A 44 37.39 -14.57 15.04
C ARG A 44 38.20 -13.91 13.92
N LEU A 45 37.66 -12.84 13.32
CA LEU A 45 38.32 -11.64 12.75
C LEU A 45 37.17 -10.71 12.31
N ALA A 46 36.89 -9.59 12.97
CA ALA A 46 37.58 -8.29 12.95
C ALA A 46 36.72 -7.24 12.19
N VAL A 47 36.29 -6.24 12.97
CA VAL A 47 35.95 -4.85 12.68
C VAL A 47 35.96 -4.40 11.21
N GLY A 48 34.87 -3.74 10.81
CA GLY A 48 34.83 -2.85 9.64
C GLY A 48 33.52 -2.06 9.58
N VAL A 49 33.51 -0.88 10.19
CA VAL A 49 32.46 0.15 10.04
C VAL A 49 32.56 0.73 8.63
N ALA A 50 31.44 0.82 7.91
CA ALA A 50 31.27 1.78 6.82
C ALA A 50 29.78 2.10 6.64
N ALA A 51 29.39 3.25 7.19
CA ALA A 51 28.15 3.93 6.84
C ALA A 51 28.26 4.51 5.43
N LEU A 52 27.20 4.38 4.63
CA LEU A 52 27.02 5.19 3.41
C LEU A 52 25.60 5.75 3.42
N ALA A 53 25.51 6.99 3.90
CA ALA A 53 24.42 7.91 3.62
C ALA A 53 24.59 8.43 2.18
N LEU A 54 23.57 8.29 1.34
CA LEU A 54 23.47 9.03 0.08
C LEU A 54 22.48 10.17 0.27
N ILE A 55 23.05 11.34 0.57
CA ILE A 55 22.38 12.64 0.50
C ILE A 55 22.34 13.05 -0.97
N GLY A 56 21.14 13.18 -1.55
CA GLY A 56 20.95 13.79 -2.86
C GLY A 56 21.11 15.31 -2.77
N VAL A 57 22.14 15.82 -3.43
CA VAL A 57 22.50 17.24 -3.50
C VAL A 57 21.52 18.00 -4.40
N VAL A 58 20.84 19.01 -3.85
CA VAL A 58 20.14 20.05 -4.64
C VAL A 58 21.17 21.10 -5.05
N THR A 59 21.53 21.16 -6.33
CA THR A 59 22.37 22.23 -6.88
C THR A 59 21.53 23.49 -7.11
N ALA A 60 21.51 24.40 -6.13
CA ALA A 60 21.02 25.75 -6.34
C ALA A 60 22.09 26.59 -7.07
N VAL A 61 21.83 26.96 -8.32
CA VAL A 61 22.65 27.93 -9.06
C VAL A 61 22.34 29.33 -8.52
N VAL A 62 23.28 29.92 -7.80
CA VAL A 62 23.22 31.33 -7.38
C VAL A 62 23.82 32.19 -8.50
N VAL A 63 22.98 32.96 -9.18
CA VAL A 63 23.42 34.00 -10.13
C VAL A 63 23.57 35.31 -9.35
N LEU A 64 24.79 35.86 -9.31
CA LEU A 64 25.04 37.19 -8.75
C LEU A 64 24.61 38.26 -9.77
N PRO A 65 23.82 39.28 -9.39
CA PRO A 65 23.39 40.32 -10.32
C PRO A 65 24.51 41.33 -10.62
N VAL A 66 24.73 41.60 -11.89
CA VAL A 66 25.48 42.77 -12.38
C VAL A 66 24.54 43.99 -12.28
N PRO A 67 24.94 45.12 -11.65
CA PRO A 67 24.07 46.28 -11.53
C PRO A 67 23.97 47.02 -12.87
N GLY A 68 22.75 47.26 -13.38
CA GLY A 68 22.59 48.23 -14.48
C GLY A 68 21.37 48.19 -15.40
N THR A 69 20.34 47.36 -15.19
CA THR A 69 19.10 47.42 -16.01
C THR A 69 17.86 47.05 -15.17
N PRO A 70 16.78 47.88 -15.18
CA PRO A 70 15.52 47.49 -14.57
C PRO A 70 14.81 46.49 -15.48
N THR A 71 15.13 45.21 -15.31
CA THR A 71 14.43 44.11 -15.97
C THR A 71 13.27 43.67 -15.08
N ALA A 72 12.05 43.67 -15.63
CA ALA A 72 10.88 43.11 -14.99
C ALA A 72 11.18 41.69 -14.46
N PRO A 73 10.64 41.28 -13.30
CA PRO A 73 10.88 39.95 -12.78
C PRO A 73 10.45 38.91 -13.85
N PRO A 74 11.31 37.92 -14.16
CA PRO A 74 10.94 36.89 -15.11
C PRO A 74 9.66 36.19 -14.61
N PRO A 75 8.76 35.77 -15.52
CA PRO A 75 7.62 34.95 -15.13
C PRO A 75 8.15 33.74 -14.35
N ALA A 76 7.53 33.45 -13.20
CA ALA A 76 7.89 32.29 -12.39
C ALA A 76 7.94 31.05 -13.30
N PRO A 77 8.95 30.18 -13.16
CA PRO A 77 9.03 28.98 -13.98
C PRO A 77 7.74 28.19 -13.80
N VAL A 78 7.01 28.02 -14.91
CA VAL A 78 5.86 27.11 -14.97
C VAL A 78 6.42 25.74 -14.66
N ALA A 79 6.10 25.19 -13.50
CA ALA A 79 6.50 23.83 -13.14
C ALA A 79 6.09 22.89 -14.30
N PRO A 80 6.94 21.96 -14.73
CA PRO A 80 6.56 21.04 -15.81
C PRO A 80 5.22 20.39 -15.48
N ALA A 81 4.39 20.14 -16.49
CA ALA A 81 2.97 19.75 -16.35
C ALA A 81 2.69 18.48 -15.50
N PHE A 82 3.72 17.84 -14.94
CA PHE A 82 3.65 16.68 -14.07
C PHE A 82 3.95 16.99 -12.59
N SER A 83 4.30 18.22 -12.22
CA SER A 83 4.77 18.54 -10.85
C SER A 83 3.67 18.68 -9.79
N SER A 84 2.41 18.33 -10.08
CA SER A 84 1.33 18.39 -9.09
C SER A 84 0.59 17.06 -8.99
N PRO A 85 0.29 16.58 -7.76
CA PRO A 85 -0.41 15.32 -7.56
C PRO A 85 -1.80 15.34 -8.21
N GLY A 86 -2.47 16.49 -8.20
CA GLY A 86 -3.77 16.69 -8.84
C GLY A 86 -3.74 16.48 -10.36
N VAL A 87 -2.70 16.95 -11.06
CA VAL A 87 -2.59 16.73 -12.51
C VAL A 87 -2.30 15.26 -12.84
N VAL A 88 -1.45 14.58 -12.07
CA VAL A 88 -1.20 13.14 -12.25
C VAL A 88 -2.49 12.33 -12.09
N LEU A 89 -3.25 12.59 -11.02
CA LEU A 89 -4.52 11.89 -10.78
C LEU A 89 -5.59 12.24 -11.83
N ALA A 90 -5.64 13.49 -12.30
CA ALA A 90 -6.55 13.87 -13.38
C ALA A 90 -6.22 13.15 -14.69
N ASN A 91 -4.94 13.02 -15.04
CA ASN A 91 -4.51 12.28 -16.22
C ASN A 91 -4.80 10.78 -16.08
N ALA A 92 -4.57 10.18 -14.91
CA ALA A 92 -4.94 8.80 -14.62
C ALA A 92 -6.45 8.58 -14.76
N ALA A 93 -7.27 9.52 -14.27
CA ALA A 93 -8.73 9.48 -14.42
C ALA A 93 -9.16 9.52 -15.90
N ASN A 94 -8.55 10.37 -16.71
CA ASN A 94 -8.86 10.48 -18.13
C ASN A 94 -8.41 9.25 -18.93
N ALA A 95 -7.23 8.71 -18.62
CA ALA A 95 -6.69 7.51 -19.25
C ALA A 95 -7.58 6.30 -19.02
N VAL A 96 -8.00 6.07 -17.76
CA VAL A 96 -8.84 4.91 -17.43
C VAL A 96 -10.27 5.08 -17.94
N ALA A 97 -10.84 6.29 -17.92
CA ALA A 97 -12.19 6.55 -18.46
C ALA A 97 -12.30 6.26 -19.98
N SER A 98 -11.18 6.31 -20.69
CA SER A 98 -11.10 6.00 -22.13
C SER A 98 -10.92 4.51 -22.42
N THR A 99 -10.81 3.67 -21.39
CA THR A 99 -10.56 2.23 -21.52
C THR A 99 -11.90 1.48 -21.48
N PRO A 100 -12.21 0.61 -22.47
CA PRO A 100 -13.41 -0.22 -22.43
C PRO A 100 -13.45 -1.09 -21.17
N ALA A 101 -14.63 -1.26 -20.59
CA ALA A 101 -14.80 -2.27 -19.55
C ALA A 101 -14.45 -3.66 -20.13
N GLY A 102 -13.63 -4.42 -19.39
CA GLY A 102 -13.38 -5.83 -19.70
C GLY A 102 -14.67 -6.64 -19.68
N ARG A 103 -14.61 -7.89 -20.13
CA ARG A 103 -15.73 -8.85 -20.06
C ARG A 103 -15.26 -10.13 -19.41
N GLY A 104 -16.12 -10.73 -18.59
CA GLY A 104 -15.84 -11.99 -17.93
C GLY A 104 -16.54 -12.12 -16.59
N ASP A 105 -16.66 -13.35 -16.13
CA ASP A 105 -17.32 -13.69 -14.86
C ASP A 105 -16.33 -13.71 -13.68
N TRP A 106 -15.04 -13.46 -13.95
CA TRP A 106 -13.97 -13.42 -12.97
C TRP A 106 -13.19 -12.12 -13.06
N THR A 107 -12.83 -11.56 -11.92
CA THR A 107 -11.74 -10.60 -11.80
C THR A 107 -10.41 -11.33 -11.72
N TYR A 108 -9.38 -10.70 -12.26
CA TYR A 108 -8.00 -11.13 -12.15
C TYR A 108 -7.15 -9.98 -11.61
N LEU A 109 -6.24 -10.30 -10.70
CA LEU A 109 -5.20 -9.41 -10.20
C LEU A 109 -3.91 -10.21 -10.04
N SER A 110 -2.81 -9.69 -10.59
CA SER A 110 -1.46 -10.20 -10.32
C SER A 110 -0.58 -9.12 -9.71
N THR A 111 -0.02 -9.44 -8.56
CA THR A 111 0.94 -8.60 -7.85
C THR A 111 2.25 -9.34 -7.60
N VAL A 112 3.33 -8.59 -7.46
CA VAL A 112 4.62 -9.07 -6.98
C VAL A 112 5.03 -8.24 -5.78
N ILE A 113 5.40 -8.90 -4.70
CA ILE A 113 6.09 -8.28 -3.56
C ILE A 113 7.53 -8.79 -3.50
N VAL A 114 8.45 -7.92 -3.11
CA VAL A 114 9.84 -8.29 -2.82
C VAL A 114 10.08 -8.08 -1.34
N LEU A 115 10.36 -9.18 -0.64
CA LEU A 115 10.73 -9.19 0.77
C LEU A 115 12.24 -9.39 0.88
N GLU A 116 12.89 -8.65 1.78
CA GLU A 116 14.34 -8.75 2.03
C GLU A 116 14.66 -9.38 3.40
N ASP A 117 13.69 -10.03 4.04
CA ASP A 117 13.85 -10.67 5.34
C ASP A 117 14.62 -12.01 5.22
N ALA A 118 15.86 -12.02 5.73
CA ALA A 118 16.77 -13.17 5.65
C ALA A 118 17.14 -13.60 4.21
N GLY A 119 17.03 -12.70 3.24
CA GLY A 119 17.35 -12.91 1.84
C GLY A 119 16.34 -12.23 0.93
N ARG A 120 16.67 -12.05 -0.36
CA ARG A 120 15.71 -11.50 -1.33
C ARG A 120 14.73 -12.59 -1.75
N HIS A 121 13.46 -12.39 -1.44
CA HIS A 121 12.34 -13.26 -1.82
C HIS A 121 11.37 -12.51 -2.72
N VAL A 122 11.08 -13.09 -3.87
CA VAL A 122 10.10 -12.55 -4.82
C VAL A 122 8.85 -13.42 -4.72
N ILE A 123 7.75 -12.84 -4.24
CA ILE A 123 6.47 -13.54 -4.12
C ILE A 123 5.52 -12.92 -5.14
N ARG A 124 5.07 -13.74 -6.09
CA ARG A 124 4.02 -13.37 -7.03
C ARG A 124 2.72 -13.98 -6.56
N THR A 125 1.67 -13.17 -6.49
CA THR A 125 0.32 -13.63 -6.21
C THR A 125 -0.55 -13.36 -7.43
N GLU A 126 -1.27 -14.39 -7.88
CA GLU A 126 -2.32 -14.28 -8.88
C GLU A 126 -3.64 -14.67 -8.22
N THR A 127 -4.63 -13.78 -8.30
CA THR A 127 -5.96 -14.00 -7.74
C THR A 127 -6.98 -13.96 -8.86
N TRP A 128 -7.80 -15.01 -8.94
CA TRP A 128 -9.04 -15.01 -9.71
C TRP A 128 -10.20 -15.00 -8.72
N GLN A 129 -11.07 -14.00 -8.77
CA GLN A 129 -12.27 -13.95 -7.92
C GLN A 129 -13.50 -13.80 -8.80
N LYS A 130 -14.51 -14.62 -8.58
CA LYS A 130 -15.78 -14.50 -9.30
C LYS A 130 -16.39 -13.14 -9.02
N VAL A 131 -17.06 -12.52 -9.99
CA VAL A 131 -17.53 -11.13 -9.87
C VAL A 131 -18.48 -10.88 -8.69
N ASP A 132 -19.22 -11.90 -8.27
CA ASP A 132 -20.11 -11.89 -7.08
C ASP A 132 -19.36 -12.15 -5.76
N GLY A 133 -18.10 -12.59 -5.82
CA GLY A 133 -17.25 -12.93 -4.68
C GLY A 133 -17.46 -14.33 -4.10
N THR A 134 -18.33 -15.16 -4.66
CA THR A 134 -18.66 -16.47 -4.05
C THR A 134 -17.53 -17.49 -4.16
N GLU A 135 -16.64 -17.29 -5.14
CA GLU A 135 -15.52 -18.18 -5.43
C GLU A 135 -14.25 -17.37 -5.69
N ALA A 136 -13.11 -17.87 -5.21
CA ALA A 136 -11.81 -17.38 -5.59
C ALA A 136 -10.79 -18.51 -5.71
N LEU A 137 -9.78 -18.30 -6.55
CA LEU A 137 -8.57 -19.09 -6.61
C LEU A 137 -7.39 -18.15 -6.41
N VAL A 138 -6.50 -18.50 -5.49
CA VAL A 138 -5.24 -17.79 -5.29
C VAL A 138 -4.10 -18.74 -5.64
N ARG A 139 -3.21 -18.27 -6.51
CA ARG A 139 -1.93 -18.91 -6.80
C ARG A 139 -0.81 -18.02 -6.29
N THR A 140 0.12 -18.63 -5.55
CA THR A 140 1.30 -17.97 -5.03
C THR A 140 2.54 -18.67 -5.56
N ASP A 141 3.40 -17.92 -6.23
CA ASP A 141 4.71 -18.39 -6.68
C ASP A 141 5.80 -17.70 -5.84
N ARG A 142 6.71 -18.47 -5.23
CA ARG A 142 7.88 -17.96 -4.49
C ARG A 142 9.15 -18.21 -5.31
N ASN A 143 9.88 -17.15 -5.62
CA ASN A 143 11.12 -17.18 -6.42
C ASN A 143 10.94 -17.90 -7.76
N GLY A 144 9.79 -17.71 -8.41
CA GLY A 144 9.45 -18.32 -9.70
C GLY A 144 9.00 -19.79 -9.63
N VAL A 145 8.85 -20.35 -8.43
CA VAL A 145 8.33 -21.72 -8.21
C VAL A 145 6.96 -21.62 -7.57
N VAL A 146 6.00 -22.42 -8.04
CA VAL A 146 4.67 -22.52 -7.42
C VAL A 146 4.84 -22.97 -5.97
N ASP A 147 4.43 -22.12 -5.03
CA ASP A 147 4.46 -22.40 -3.59
C ASP A 147 3.09 -22.97 -3.16
N GLU A 148 2.00 -22.34 -3.61
CA GLU A 148 0.64 -22.71 -3.23
C GLU A 148 -0.36 -22.40 -4.37
N ILE A 149 -1.37 -23.27 -4.54
CA ILE A 149 -2.60 -22.97 -5.27
C ILE A 149 -3.75 -23.39 -4.38
N LYS A 150 -4.60 -22.45 -3.99
CA LYS A 150 -5.73 -22.70 -3.10
C LYS A 150 -7.04 -22.17 -3.70
N PRO A 151 -8.07 -23.02 -3.84
CA PRO A 151 -9.43 -22.54 -3.82
C PRO A 151 -9.65 -21.82 -2.50
N THR A 152 -10.33 -20.70 -2.55
CA THR A 152 -10.60 -19.91 -1.37
C THR A 152 -12.06 -19.47 -1.46
N THR A 153 -12.82 -19.88 -0.46
CA THR A 153 -14.01 -19.12 -0.06
C THR A 153 -13.49 -18.03 0.86
N LEU A 154 -13.35 -16.82 0.33
CA LEU A 154 -13.06 -15.64 1.13
C LEU A 154 -14.33 -15.35 1.94
N ASP A 155 -14.51 -16.01 3.09
CA ASP A 155 -15.49 -15.58 4.10
C ASP A 155 -14.97 -14.30 4.77
N LEU A 156 -14.87 -13.25 3.96
CA LEU A 156 -14.48 -11.90 4.37
C LEU A 156 -15.70 -11.11 4.88
N GLY A 157 -16.81 -11.79 5.13
CA GLY A 157 -18.09 -11.16 5.44
C GLY A 157 -18.77 -10.58 4.19
N PRO A 158 -19.81 -9.73 4.39
CA PRO A 158 -20.57 -9.17 3.28
C PRO A 158 -19.70 -8.27 2.37
N PRO A 159 -20.05 -8.13 1.07
CA PRO A 159 -19.36 -7.21 0.18
C PRO A 159 -19.30 -5.79 0.74
N SER A 160 -18.13 -5.17 0.70
CA SER A 160 -17.85 -3.83 1.24
C SER A 160 -16.57 -3.27 0.63
N LEU A 161 -16.15 -2.05 0.99
CA LEU A 161 -14.82 -1.57 0.57
C LEU A 161 -13.66 -2.45 1.09
N TYR A 162 -13.85 -3.15 2.21
CA TYR A 162 -12.87 -4.09 2.78
C TYR A 162 -13.03 -5.53 2.27
N ASN A 163 -14.11 -5.81 1.53
CA ASN A 163 -14.31 -7.03 0.76
C ASN A 163 -14.88 -6.68 -0.64
N PRO A 164 -14.07 -6.04 -1.51
CA PRO A 164 -14.57 -5.37 -2.70
C PRO A 164 -14.81 -6.36 -3.85
N THR A 165 -15.97 -7.02 -3.87
CA THR A 165 -16.39 -7.82 -5.03
C THR A 165 -16.67 -6.91 -6.22
N TYR A 166 -16.45 -7.38 -7.44
CA TYR A 166 -16.70 -6.56 -8.63
C TYR A 166 -18.15 -6.08 -8.70
N GLN A 167 -19.10 -6.96 -8.37
CA GLN A 167 -20.52 -6.63 -8.31
C GLN A 167 -20.83 -5.57 -7.25
N TYR A 168 -20.16 -5.58 -6.10
CA TYR A 168 -20.30 -4.50 -5.13
C TYR A 168 -19.75 -3.18 -5.68
N LEU A 169 -18.59 -3.20 -6.34
CA LEU A 169 -17.99 -2.01 -6.91
C LEU A 169 -18.87 -1.36 -7.99
N THR A 170 -19.66 -2.13 -8.76
CA THR A 170 -20.61 -1.55 -9.73
C THR A 170 -21.80 -0.84 -9.08
N THR A 171 -22.05 -1.04 -7.78
CA THR A 171 -23.09 -0.33 -7.03
C THR A 171 -22.64 1.02 -6.46
N LEU A 172 -21.33 1.26 -6.40
CA LEU A 172 -20.79 2.50 -5.84
C LEU A 172 -21.09 3.68 -6.77
N PRO A 173 -21.36 4.88 -6.22
CA PRO A 173 -21.56 6.07 -7.03
C PRO A 173 -20.27 6.42 -7.79
N THR A 174 -20.41 6.91 -9.02
CA THR A 174 -19.29 7.40 -9.85
C THR A 174 -19.17 8.93 -9.84
N ASP A 175 -20.13 9.63 -9.20
CA ASP A 175 -19.98 11.05 -8.86
C ASP A 175 -18.89 11.21 -7.77
N PRO A 176 -17.84 12.03 -7.99
CA PRO A 176 -16.73 12.14 -7.05
C PRO A 176 -17.15 12.63 -5.65
N THR A 177 -18.15 13.50 -5.54
CA THR A 177 -18.58 14.04 -4.24
C THR A 177 -19.35 12.97 -3.46
N ALA A 178 -20.30 12.28 -4.10
CA ALA A 178 -21.02 11.18 -3.49
C ALA A 178 -20.10 10.00 -3.12
N LEU A 179 -19.17 9.64 -4.01
CA LEU A 179 -18.19 8.58 -3.77
C LEU A 179 -17.25 8.91 -2.62
N ARG A 180 -16.77 10.16 -2.54
CA ARG A 180 -15.97 10.61 -1.39
C ARG A 180 -16.75 10.43 -0.09
N ALA A 181 -18.01 10.88 -0.04
CA ALA A 181 -18.82 10.75 1.17
C ALA A 181 -18.99 9.29 1.60
N GLU A 182 -19.26 8.39 0.65
CA GLU A 182 -19.43 6.95 0.90
C GLU A 182 -18.13 6.31 1.44
N ILE A 183 -16.99 6.59 0.80
CA ILE A 183 -15.69 6.04 1.23
C ILE A 183 -15.32 6.53 2.63
N TYR A 184 -15.46 7.82 2.89
CA TYR A 184 -15.16 8.38 4.21
C TYR A 184 -16.08 7.81 5.30
N ALA A 185 -17.37 7.64 5.03
CA ALA A 185 -18.29 7.06 5.99
C ALA A 185 -17.90 5.62 6.38
N GLN A 186 -17.59 4.77 5.41
CA GLN A 186 -17.18 3.39 5.67
C GLN A 186 -15.81 3.29 6.34
N VAL A 187 -14.83 4.09 5.91
CA VAL A 187 -13.49 4.13 6.51
C VAL A 187 -13.55 4.66 7.95
N GLN A 188 -14.34 5.70 8.21
CA GLN A 188 -14.56 6.21 9.56
C GLN A 188 -15.19 5.15 10.46
N ALA A 189 -16.26 4.48 10.01
CA ALA A 189 -16.91 3.42 10.78
C ALA A 189 -15.97 2.23 11.05
N HIS A 190 -15.05 1.91 10.14
CA HIS A 190 -14.00 0.94 10.39
C HIS A 190 -13.00 1.44 11.44
N PHE A 191 -12.48 2.67 11.26
CA PHE A 191 -11.53 3.30 12.16
C PHE A 191 -12.03 3.39 13.60
N ASP A 192 -13.30 3.76 13.81
CA ASP A 192 -13.93 3.88 15.13
C ASP A 192 -13.99 2.53 15.87
N ARG A 193 -14.08 1.42 15.12
CA ARG A 193 -14.09 0.06 15.69
C ARG A 193 -12.70 -0.47 16.03
N SER A 194 -11.64 0.08 15.43
CA SER A 194 -10.25 -0.35 15.63
C SER A 194 -9.65 0.05 16.99
N GLY A 195 -10.39 0.80 17.80
CA GLY A 195 -10.00 1.19 19.16
C GLY A 195 -8.96 2.32 19.22
N PRO A 196 -8.61 2.78 20.44
CA PRO A 196 -7.81 4.00 20.63
C PRO A 196 -6.38 3.92 20.09
N GLY A 197 -5.83 2.71 19.90
CA GLY A 197 -4.49 2.52 19.35
C GLY A 197 -4.38 2.90 17.86
N ALA A 198 -5.45 2.71 17.08
CA ALA A 198 -5.45 3.04 15.66
C ALA A 198 -5.27 4.55 15.41
N ALA A 199 -5.88 5.39 16.27
CA ALA A 199 -5.78 6.85 16.16
C ALA A 199 -4.39 7.41 16.49
N GLN A 200 -3.52 6.61 17.11
CA GLN A 200 -2.13 7.00 17.36
C GLN A 200 -1.25 6.79 16.12
N LEU A 201 -1.63 5.85 15.24
CA LEU A 201 -0.83 5.43 14.10
C LEU A 201 -1.37 5.95 12.77
N TYR A 202 -2.70 6.08 12.65
CA TYR A 202 -3.37 6.37 11.39
C TYR A 202 -4.31 7.57 11.49
N THR A 203 -4.45 8.26 10.36
CA THR A 203 -5.52 9.24 10.13
C THR A 203 -6.54 8.66 9.18
N VAL A 204 -7.80 9.09 9.28
CA VAL A 204 -8.88 8.65 8.37
C VAL A 204 -8.51 8.92 6.91
N ASP A 205 -7.96 10.10 6.63
CA ASP A 205 -7.46 10.46 5.30
C ASP A 205 -6.37 9.50 4.78
N GLN A 206 -5.53 8.94 5.66
CA GLN A 206 -4.53 7.94 5.26
C GLN A 206 -5.20 6.65 4.82
N LEU A 207 -6.14 6.18 5.63
CA LEU A 207 -6.88 4.95 5.35
C LEU A 207 -7.74 5.09 4.10
N VAL A 208 -8.31 6.27 3.86
CA VAL A 208 -9.01 6.59 2.60
C VAL A 208 -8.05 6.53 1.41
N PHE A 209 -6.86 7.14 1.52
CA PHE A 209 -5.88 7.11 0.43
C PHE A 209 -5.40 5.67 0.13
N GLN A 210 -5.15 4.87 1.16
CA GLN A 210 -4.80 3.44 1.03
C GLN A 210 -5.94 2.64 0.39
N MET A 211 -7.18 2.85 0.85
CA MET A 211 -8.36 2.20 0.29
C MET A 211 -8.50 2.48 -1.21
N ILE A 212 -8.39 3.76 -1.61
CA ILE A 212 -8.45 4.14 -3.02
C ILE A 212 -7.31 3.48 -3.81
N SER A 213 -6.08 3.50 -3.28
CA SER A 213 -4.90 2.90 -3.92
C SER A 213 -5.08 1.40 -4.19
N GLY A 214 -5.66 0.66 -3.24
CA GLY A 214 -6.00 -0.76 -3.43
C GLY A 214 -7.08 -0.99 -4.50
N LEU A 215 -8.16 -0.21 -4.45
CA LEU A 215 -9.29 -0.34 -5.38
C LEU A 215 -8.90 -0.04 -6.84
N VAL A 216 -8.07 0.97 -7.08
CA VAL A 216 -7.62 1.31 -8.44
C VAL A 216 -6.59 0.32 -9.00
N SER A 217 -5.86 -0.38 -8.12
CA SER A 217 -4.91 -1.45 -8.48
C SER A 217 -5.64 -2.73 -8.93
N GLY A 218 -6.75 -3.06 -8.27
CA GLY A 218 -7.58 -4.23 -8.57
C GLY A 218 -8.42 -4.11 -9.86
N ALA A 219 -9.20 -5.14 -10.16
CA ALA A 219 -10.20 -5.08 -11.21
C ALA A 219 -11.43 -4.31 -10.71
N ALA A 220 -11.62 -3.09 -11.21
CA ALA A 220 -12.76 -2.24 -10.89
C ALA A 220 -13.30 -1.60 -12.19
N PRO A 221 -14.59 -1.23 -12.24
CA PRO A 221 -15.16 -0.54 -13.40
C PRO A 221 -14.34 0.70 -13.79
N PRO A 222 -14.07 0.96 -15.08
CA PRO A 222 -13.25 2.09 -15.51
C PRO A 222 -13.77 3.44 -15.02
N GLU A 223 -15.09 3.65 -15.05
CA GLU A 223 -15.71 4.88 -14.55
C GLU A 223 -15.53 5.06 -13.03
N LEU A 224 -15.60 3.97 -12.26
CA LEU A 224 -15.33 3.99 -10.83
C LEU A 224 -13.86 4.32 -10.56
N LYS A 225 -12.91 3.71 -11.29
CA LYS A 225 -11.48 4.05 -11.17
C LYS A 225 -11.23 5.54 -11.45
N ALA A 226 -11.87 6.09 -12.49
CA ALA A 226 -11.77 7.51 -12.80
C ALA A 226 -12.31 8.39 -11.65
N ALA A 227 -13.45 8.02 -11.07
CA ALA A 227 -14.02 8.70 -9.91
C ALA A 227 -13.09 8.60 -8.67
N LEU A 228 -12.54 7.43 -8.40
CA LEU A 228 -11.60 7.19 -7.30
C LEU A 228 -10.35 8.08 -7.39
N TYR A 229 -9.76 8.25 -8.59
CA TYR A 229 -8.63 9.19 -8.77
C TYR A 229 -9.03 10.64 -8.52
N ARG A 230 -10.23 11.05 -8.95
CA ARG A 230 -10.76 12.39 -8.65
C ARG A 230 -10.97 12.59 -7.16
N VAL A 231 -11.45 11.58 -6.43
CA VAL A 231 -11.55 11.61 -4.97
C VAL A 231 -10.17 11.73 -4.34
N ALA A 232 -9.19 10.92 -4.77
CA ALA A 232 -7.82 10.97 -4.25
C ALA A 232 -7.20 12.36 -4.37
N ALA A 233 -7.49 13.10 -5.46
CA ALA A 233 -6.97 14.44 -5.69
C ALA A 233 -7.52 15.50 -4.71
N THR A 234 -8.59 15.17 -3.97
CA THR A 234 -9.20 16.04 -2.96
C THR A 234 -8.77 15.70 -1.53
N ILE A 235 -7.96 14.65 -1.35
CA ILE A 235 -7.47 14.27 -0.03
C ILE A 235 -6.37 15.25 0.40
N PRO A 236 -6.42 15.80 1.64
CA PRO A 236 -5.37 16.66 2.15
C PRO A 236 -4.01 15.96 2.19
N ASP A 237 -2.95 16.75 2.00
CA ASP A 237 -1.55 16.36 2.16
C ASP A 237 -1.10 15.23 1.22
N VAL A 238 -1.68 15.16 0.02
CA VAL A 238 -1.12 14.36 -1.08
C VAL A 238 0.01 15.10 -1.78
N GLU A 239 1.06 14.37 -2.12
CA GLU A 239 2.30 14.92 -2.67
C GLU A 239 2.67 14.22 -3.98
N PHE A 240 3.27 14.96 -4.91
CA PHE A 240 3.83 14.35 -6.13
C PHE A 240 5.22 13.77 -5.87
N VAL A 241 5.49 12.61 -6.46
CA VAL A 241 6.79 11.95 -6.46
C VAL A 241 7.24 11.77 -7.91
N ASP A 242 8.30 12.45 -8.32
CA ASP A 242 8.76 12.43 -9.72
C ASP A 242 9.43 11.12 -10.11
N ASP A 243 10.15 10.49 -9.18
CA ASP A 243 10.85 9.24 -9.47
C ASP A 243 10.62 8.23 -8.35
N VAL A 244 10.01 7.12 -8.72
CA VAL A 244 9.72 6.00 -7.84
C VAL A 244 9.89 4.71 -8.63
N THR A 245 10.48 3.72 -7.98
CA THR A 245 10.72 2.39 -8.54
C THR A 245 9.88 1.36 -7.79
N ASP A 246 9.14 0.50 -8.50
CA ASP A 246 8.40 -0.58 -7.86
C ASP A 246 9.30 -1.77 -7.48
N ALA A 247 8.67 -2.76 -6.83
CA ALA A 247 9.32 -3.99 -6.38
C ALA A 247 10.02 -4.79 -7.49
N VAL A 248 9.62 -4.60 -8.76
CA VAL A 248 10.19 -5.32 -9.92
C VAL A 248 11.12 -4.45 -10.76
N GLY A 249 11.43 -3.22 -10.33
CA GLY A 249 12.41 -2.34 -10.96
C GLY A 249 11.86 -1.45 -12.07
N ARG A 250 10.54 -1.31 -12.22
CA ARG A 250 9.94 -0.36 -13.17
C ARG A 250 9.97 1.03 -12.56
N ASN A 251 10.42 2.03 -13.33
CA ASN A 251 10.39 3.43 -12.92
C ASN A 251 9.07 4.08 -13.32
N GLY A 252 8.55 4.92 -12.45
CA GLY A 252 7.30 5.64 -12.66
C GLY A 252 7.28 6.97 -11.94
N ILE A 253 6.09 7.57 -11.94
CA ILE A 253 5.74 8.73 -11.12
C ILE A 253 4.76 8.29 -10.04
N GLY A 254 4.67 9.02 -8.94
CA GLY A 254 3.83 8.65 -7.81
C GLY A 254 3.01 9.81 -7.27
N VAL A 255 1.92 9.45 -6.60
CA VAL A 255 1.25 10.32 -5.64
C VAL A 255 1.36 9.68 -4.27
N ALA A 256 1.92 10.42 -3.32
CA ALA A 256 2.18 9.95 -1.97
C ALA A 256 1.25 10.61 -0.95
N ARG A 257 0.98 9.91 0.14
CA ARG A 257 0.45 10.48 1.36
C ARG A 257 1.23 9.93 2.56
N THR A 258 1.67 10.83 3.43
CA THR A 258 2.51 10.52 4.59
C THR A 258 1.79 10.89 5.89
N VAL A 259 1.83 10.03 6.89
CA VAL A 259 1.32 10.32 8.24
C VAL A 259 2.48 10.75 9.14
N ASN A 260 2.44 12.01 9.58
CA ASN A 260 3.50 12.60 10.40
C ASN A 260 3.72 11.92 11.76
N ASN A 261 2.68 11.29 12.34
CA ASN A 261 2.75 10.73 13.69
C ASN A 261 3.36 9.31 13.73
N ALA A 262 3.33 8.60 12.61
CA ALA A 262 3.84 7.23 12.49
C ALA A 262 5.04 7.16 11.53
N GLY A 263 5.14 8.06 10.55
CA GLY A 263 6.11 7.92 9.45
C GLY A 263 5.61 6.98 8.34
N ASP A 264 4.37 6.49 8.45
CA ASP A 264 3.73 5.68 7.42
C ASP A 264 3.57 6.51 6.13
N ARG A 265 4.08 6.00 5.02
CA ARG A 265 3.97 6.62 3.69
C ARG A 265 3.37 5.62 2.73
N THR A 266 2.33 6.03 2.01
CA THR A 266 1.78 5.26 0.90
C THR A 266 2.03 6.03 -0.38
N VAL A 267 2.60 5.38 -1.40
CA VAL A 267 2.81 5.95 -2.74
C VAL A 267 2.05 5.12 -3.75
N LEU A 268 1.06 5.71 -4.39
CA LEU A 268 0.38 5.14 -5.54
C LEU A 268 1.19 5.46 -6.80
N MET A 269 1.72 4.42 -7.44
CA MET A 269 2.68 4.55 -8.53
C MET A 269 2.03 4.33 -9.89
N PHE A 270 2.44 5.14 -10.86
CA PHE A 270 1.92 5.15 -12.22
C PHE A 270 3.03 5.08 -13.26
N ASP A 271 2.73 4.46 -14.39
CA ASP A 271 3.53 4.59 -15.58
C ASP A 271 3.48 6.04 -16.08
N ARG A 272 4.65 6.63 -16.34
CA ARG A 272 4.78 8.06 -16.68
C ARG A 272 4.05 8.43 -17.98
N SER A 273 3.92 7.48 -18.90
CA SER A 273 3.37 7.75 -20.24
C SER A 273 1.88 7.41 -20.37
N THR A 274 1.44 6.34 -19.70
CA THR A 274 0.09 5.79 -19.83
C THR A 274 -0.79 6.06 -18.61
N PHE A 275 -0.18 6.47 -17.48
CA PHE A 275 -0.85 6.61 -16.18
C PHE A 275 -1.54 5.33 -15.69
N GLN A 276 -1.13 4.16 -16.19
CA GLN A 276 -1.54 2.88 -15.64
C GLN A 276 -0.89 2.68 -14.27
N VAL A 277 -1.62 2.07 -13.34
CA VAL A 277 -1.09 1.75 -12.02
C VAL A 277 0.01 0.70 -12.16
N LEU A 278 1.18 1.01 -11.62
CA LEU A 278 2.29 0.07 -11.55
C LEU A 278 2.36 -0.62 -10.19
N GLY A 279 1.81 -0.02 -9.14
CA GLY A 279 1.80 -0.60 -7.80
C GLY A 279 1.58 0.42 -6.70
N VAL A 280 1.66 -0.05 -5.47
CA VAL A 280 1.55 0.72 -4.24
C VAL A 280 2.79 0.43 -3.39
N LEU A 281 3.48 1.48 -2.99
CA LEU A 281 4.60 1.40 -2.06
C LEU A 281 4.15 1.88 -0.68
N GLY A 282 4.23 1.01 0.31
CA GLY A 282 4.08 1.32 1.72
C GLY A 282 5.43 1.39 2.41
N VAL A 283 5.69 2.46 3.15
CA VAL A 283 6.67 2.48 4.23
C VAL A 283 5.88 2.56 5.52
N VAL A 284 6.14 1.67 6.47
CA VAL A 284 5.44 1.61 7.76
C VAL A 284 6.39 2.07 8.87
N HIS A 285 5.85 2.62 9.95
CA HIS A 285 6.54 3.21 11.09
C HIS A 285 7.61 2.34 11.76
N ASP A 286 7.54 1.02 11.61
CA ASP A 286 8.54 0.07 12.11
C ASP A 286 9.73 -0.13 11.14
N GLY A 287 9.78 0.65 10.07
CA GLY A 287 10.81 0.61 9.03
C GLY A 287 10.58 -0.46 7.97
N ARG A 288 9.49 -1.24 8.04
CA ARG A 288 9.14 -2.17 6.96
C ARG A 288 8.73 -1.38 5.72
N THR A 289 9.26 -1.82 4.59
CA THR A 289 8.84 -1.35 3.27
C THR A 289 8.08 -2.48 2.61
N ASP A 290 6.78 -2.29 2.39
CA ASP A 290 5.94 -3.20 1.64
C ASP A 290 5.74 -2.58 0.25
N ALA A 291 6.50 -3.05 -0.72
CA ALA A 291 6.35 -2.65 -2.11
C ALA A 291 5.58 -3.75 -2.85
N ASP A 292 4.41 -3.42 -3.39
CA ASP A 292 3.76 -4.28 -4.38
C ASP A 292 3.89 -3.68 -5.80
N ALA A 293 4.08 -4.56 -6.76
CA ALA A 293 4.06 -4.25 -8.17
C ALA A 293 2.86 -4.93 -8.79
N VAL A 294 1.93 -4.16 -9.34
CA VAL A 294 0.81 -4.66 -10.14
C VAL A 294 1.33 -5.02 -11.52
N LEU A 295 1.24 -6.30 -11.88
CA LEU A 295 1.65 -6.79 -13.20
C LEU A 295 0.50 -6.65 -14.20
N SER A 296 -0.71 -7.02 -13.79
CA SER A 296 -1.92 -6.86 -14.58
C SER A 296 -3.17 -7.06 -13.73
N SER A 297 -4.28 -6.44 -14.14
CA SER A 297 -5.60 -6.65 -13.56
C SER A 297 -6.70 -6.44 -14.61
N GLY A 298 -7.85 -7.09 -14.43
CA GLY A 298 -8.95 -7.01 -15.40
C GLY A 298 -10.04 -8.04 -15.17
N LEU A 299 -11.03 -8.09 -16.07
CA LEU A 299 -12.00 -9.18 -16.13
C LEU A 299 -11.52 -10.26 -17.10
N VAL A 300 -11.75 -11.52 -16.75
CA VAL A 300 -11.44 -12.70 -17.56
C VAL A 300 -12.62 -13.68 -17.55
N ALA A 301 -12.75 -14.49 -18.60
CA ALA A 301 -13.88 -15.40 -18.73
C ALA A 301 -13.80 -16.58 -17.76
N ASP A 302 -12.58 -17.10 -17.52
CA ASP A 302 -12.36 -18.29 -16.71
C ASP A 302 -11.11 -18.16 -15.81
N VAL A 303 -11.11 -18.94 -14.72
CA VAL A 303 -9.94 -19.11 -13.85
C VAL A 303 -8.75 -19.63 -14.66
N GLY A 304 -7.57 -19.05 -14.42
CA GLY A 304 -6.32 -19.40 -15.12
C GLY A 304 -6.04 -18.55 -16.36
N GLN A 305 -7.00 -17.75 -16.83
CA GLN A 305 -6.77 -16.76 -17.89
C GLN A 305 -6.11 -15.50 -17.32
N ARG A 306 -5.46 -14.74 -18.20
CA ARG A 306 -4.91 -13.41 -17.91
C ARG A 306 -5.49 -12.42 -18.94
N PRO A 307 -5.79 -11.17 -18.55
CA PRO A 307 -6.34 -10.15 -19.44
C PRO A 307 -5.35 -9.72 -20.53
#